data_AF-A0A1I9YUF4-F1
#
_entry.id   AF-A0A1I9YUF4-F1
#
_cell.length_a   1.000
_cell.length_b   1.000
_cell.length_c   1.000
_cell.angle_alpha   90.00
_cell.angle_beta   90.00
_cell.angle_gamma   90.00
#
_symmetry.space_group_name_H-M   'P 1'
#
loop_
_entity.id
_entity.type
_entity.pdbx_description
1 polymer ?
#
loop_
_entity_poly.entity_id
_entity_poly.type
_entity_poly.pdbx_seq_one_letter_code
_entity_poly.pdbx_strand_id
1 'polypeptide(L)'
;MTDPTTTRDTSTRLNAMRKTLREVFGISRLRPGQREIIRSVLERRDTLAVMPTGAGKSLCYQLPALHLDGWTLVVSPLIALMKDQFDKLREAGIDAWRINSTVPATELRESYEALRGARRGIVFVTPEQLTRQDLIDALHAGSQRIELVVVDEAHCVSQWGHDFRPAFLRIVDAVKALGKPPILALTATATADIRDDIVRSLGLREPRIVNTGVYRDNLHYRVTQVSVAGGRLRASTRAKEAKTAALRTLLASETGRGIIYTATVREAEHVAATVRGWDVAAACYHGRMSARERHDAQERFVSGDVRVMISTNAFGMGVDIPDIRFVVHYQMPGSIDAYYQESGRAGRDGKAARCELLFDLNDRRVQQFLALGRYPDAALLRRICDALAQRTESPGPGLTARELLDAVPDVGRNKLAVALKMLTDSRHVSRDRLQRYRLREAGGDHGRDSGEDSAIEAAVERYAQLATRDRDALQQMIDYAQTGGCRWRVMLEYFGDAQGFERCGTCDNCLNPLEATLEAQRTAPDDKKPPRRAGRKPRFGRGDAVRVRKYGSGHVVFSTDEQVAVLFPDGTTRTFMARFVKAEIA
;
A
#
# COMPACT_ATOMS: atom_id res chain seq x y z
N MET A 1 26.32 -5.20 26.41
CA MET A 1 26.79 -6.56 26.76
C MET A 1 25.56 -7.40 27.08
N THR A 2 25.25 -8.41 26.27
CA THR A 2 24.14 -9.33 26.53
C THR A 2 24.53 -10.33 27.62
N ASP A 3 23.65 -10.54 28.59
CA ASP A 3 23.84 -11.49 29.68
C ASP A 3 24.02 -12.93 29.13
N PRO A 4 25.10 -13.65 29.51
CA PRO A 4 25.33 -15.02 29.07
C PRO A 4 24.23 -16.01 29.48
N THR A 5 23.44 -15.73 30.52
CA THR A 5 22.29 -16.56 30.92
C THR A 5 21.12 -16.44 29.93
N THR A 6 20.77 -15.23 29.49
CA THR A 6 19.74 -14.95 28.48
C THR A 6 20.06 -15.60 27.13
N THR A 7 21.35 -15.66 26.77
CA THR A 7 21.82 -16.25 25.51
C THR A 7 21.66 -17.79 25.50
N ARG A 8 21.89 -18.43 26.65
CA ARG A 8 21.74 -19.89 26.82
C ARG A 8 20.26 -20.31 26.85
N ASP A 9 19.39 -19.51 27.46
CA ASP A 9 17.93 -19.72 27.43
C ASP A 9 17.38 -19.58 25.99
N THR A 10 17.79 -18.53 25.27
CA THR A 10 17.37 -18.29 23.88
C THR A 10 17.71 -19.46 22.96
N SER A 11 18.91 -20.04 23.09
CA SER A 11 19.33 -21.20 22.30
C SER A 11 18.51 -22.46 22.60
N THR A 12 18.12 -22.63 23.85
CA THR A 12 17.27 -23.75 24.30
C THR A 12 15.85 -23.59 23.74
N ARG A 13 15.26 -22.39 23.84
CA ARG A 13 13.96 -22.05 23.25
C ARG A 13 13.95 -22.27 21.73
N LEU A 14 14.99 -21.82 21.01
CA LEU A 14 15.11 -22.03 19.57
C LEU A 14 15.15 -23.51 19.17
N ASN A 15 15.74 -24.38 20.00
CA ASN A 15 15.73 -25.82 19.77
C ASN A 15 14.34 -26.41 20.01
N ALA A 16 13.66 -26.01 21.09
CA ALA A 16 12.29 -26.43 21.37
C ALA A 16 11.31 -26.01 20.25
N MET A 17 11.50 -24.82 19.68
CA MET A 17 10.71 -24.31 18.56
C MET A 17 10.78 -25.18 17.31
N ARG A 18 11.84 -25.97 17.08
CA ARG A 18 11.92 -26.86 15.91
C ARG A 18 10.83 -27.93 15.90
N LYS A 19 10.37 -28.34 17.08
CA LYS A 19 9.26 -29.29 17.22
C LYS A 19 7.94 -28.59 16.86
N THR A 20 7.66 -27.45 17.49
CA THR A 20 6.47 -26.62 17.21
C THR A 20 6.39 -26.20 15.73
N LEU A 21 7.50 -25.81 15.12
CA LEU A 21 7.56 -25.42 13.72
C LEU A 21 7.06 -26.53 12.77
N ARG A 22 7.39 -27.80 13.07
CA ARG A 22 6.98 -28.95 12.28
C ARG A 22 5.57 -29.42 12.61
N GLU A 23 5.25 -29.56 13.89
CA GLU A 23 3.99 -30.17 14.35
C GLU A 23 2.79 -29.22 14.23
N VAL A 24 2.98 -27.93 14.50
CA VAL A 24 1.90 -26.94 14.46
C VAL A 24 1.80 -26.27 13.10
N PHE A 25 2.94 -25.83 12.55
CA PHE A 25 2.95 -25.02 11.33
C PHE A 25 3.24 -25.83 10.06
N GLY A 26 3.60 -27.11 10.17
CA GLY A 26 3.94 -27.94 9.02
C GLY A 26 5.21 -27.49 8.27
N ILE A 27 6.05 -26.66 8.90
CA ILE A 27 7.23 -26.06 8.26
C ILE A 27 8.49 -26.83 8.68
N SER A 28 9.32 -27.18 7.71
CA SER A 28 10.56 -27.91 7.97
C SER A 28 11.74 -26.99 8.34
N ARG A 29 11.80 -25.79 7.76
CA ARG A 29 12.90 -24.83 7.92
C ARG A 29 12.41 -23.39 7.89
N LEU A 30 13.04 -22.55 8.70
CA LEU A 30 12.85 -21.09 8.64
C LEU A 30 13.46 -20.53 7.36
N ARG A 31 12.75 -19.56 6.76
CA ARG A 31 13.22 -18.77 5.62
C ARG A 31 14.28 -17.74 6.06
N PRO A 32 15.04 -17.15 5.12
CA PRO A 32 15.99 -16.09 5.43
C PRO A 32 15.37 -14.96 6.28
N GLY A 33 16.15 -14.42 7.21
CA GLY A 33 15.71 -13.37 8.16
C GLY A 33 14.81 -13.83 9.31
N GLN A 34 13.94 -14.82 9.12
CA GLN A 34 12.99 -15.27 10.15
C GLN A 34 13.68 -15.67 11.46
N ARG A 35 14.80 -16.41 11.38
CA ARG A 35 15.55 -16.83 12.57
C ARG A 35 16.12 -15.64 13.37
N GLU A 36 16.57 -14.60 12.67
CA GLU A 36 17.13 -13.40 13.28
C GLU A 36 16.04 -12.61 14.00
N ILE A 37 14.88 -12.46 13.37
CA ILE A 37 13.71 -11.78 13.96
C ILE A 37 13.23 -12.53 15.21
N ILE A 38 13.04 -13.84 15.11
CA ILE A 38 12.58 -14.68 16.23
C ILE A 38 13.57 -14.61 17.39
N ARG A 39 14.89 -14.64 17.10
CA ARG A 39 15.91 -14.47 18.13
C ARG A 39 15.80 -13.09 18.81
N SER A 40 15.67 -12.02 18.04
CA SER A 40 15.53 -10.65 18.57
C SER A 40 14.32 -10.52 19.50
N VAL A 41 13.20 -11.14 19.12
CA VAL A 41 11.97 -11.22 19.93
C VAL A 41 12.22 -11.98 21.24
N LEU A 42 12.86 -13.14 21.19
CA LEU A 42 13.20 -13.94 22.38
C LEU A 42 14.16 -13.20 23.32
N GLU A 43 15.07 -12.40 22.77
CA GLU A 43 15.98 -11.54 23.52
C GLU A 43 15.32 -10.25 24.04
N ARG A 44 13.98 -10.11 23.89
CA ARG A 44 13.18 -8.96 24.35
C ARG A 44 13.61 -7.61 23.77
N ARG A 45 14.08 -7.60 22.52
CA ARG A 45 14.46 -6.36 21.82
C ARG A 45 13.35 -5.87 20.91
N ASP A 46 13.16 -4.55 20.86
CA ASP A 46 12.34 -3.94 19.82
C ASP A 46 12.93 -4.30 18.45
N THR A 47 12.08 -4.61 17.49
CA THR A 47 12.51 -5.15 16.20
C THR A 47 11.66 -4.56 15.08
N LEU A 48 12.29 -4.06 14.02
CA LEU A 48 11.64 -3.71 12.77
C LEU A 48 12.06 -4.73 11.71
N ALA A 49 11.10 -5.51 11.20
CA ALA A 49 11.34 -6.44 10.11
C ALA A 49 10.67 -5.96 8.81
N VAL A 50 11.50 -5.76 7.79
CA VAL A 50 11.07 -5.49 6.41
C VAL A 50 11.27 -6.78 5.62
N MET A 51 10.14 -7.43 5.30
CA MET A 51 10.15 -8.74 4.65
C MET A 51 9.14 -8.79 3.50
N PRO A 52 9.52 -9.33 2.33
CA PRO A 52 8.67 -9.28 1.16
C PRO A 52 7.35 -10.00 1.39
N THR A 53 6.36 -9.70 0.55
CA THR A 53 5.08 -10.42 0.58
C THR A 53 5.31 -11.93 0.39
N GLY A 54 4.60 -12.75 1.17
CA GLY A 54 4.78 -14.20 1.15
C GLY A 54 6.02 -14.72 1.89
N ALA A 55 6.87 -13.88 2.50
CA ALA A 55 8.06 -14.31 3.25
C ALA A 55 7.75 -15.00 4.60
N GLY A 56 6.48 -15.16 4.96
CA GLY A 56 6.05 -15.77 6.22
C GLY A 56 6.25 -14.86 7.44
N LYS A 57 5.88 -13.58 7.34
CA LYS A 57 5.96 -12.60 8.45
C LYS A 57 5.21 -13.07 9.70
N SER A 58 4.05 -13.70 9.55
CA SER A 58 3.24 -14.15 10.68
C SER A 58 3.96 -15.16 11.57
N LEU A 59 4.76 -16.05 10.97
CA LEU A 59 5.56 -17.02 11.72
C LEU A 59 6.56 -16.36 12.67
N CYS A 60 7.07 -15.17 12.34
CA CYS A 60 8.04 -14.43 13.14
C CYS A 60 7.51 -14.02 14.52
N TYR A 61 6.20 -13.94 14.71
CA TYR A 61 5.59 -13.74 16.03
C TYR A 61 4.79 -14.94 16.53
N GLN A 62 4.13 -15.68 15.65
CA GLN A 62 3.32 -16.84 16.07
C GLN A 62 4.20 -17.92 16.70
N LEU A 63 5.37 -18.20 16.11
CA LEU A 63 6.28 -19.20 16.69
C LEU A 63 6.82 -18.79 18.07
N PRO A 64 7.40 -17.58 18.27
CA PRO A 64 7.82 -17.18 19.60
C PRO A 64 6.68 -17.02 20.59
N ALA A 65 5.49 -16.58 20.18
CA ALA A 65 4.33 -16.46 21.08
C ALA A 65 3.99 -17.77 21.82
N LEU A 66 4.19 -18.92 21.19
CA LEU A 66 3.96 -20.24 21.80
C LEU A 66 5.03 -20.67 22.83
N HIS A 67 6.14 -19.95 22.87
CA HIS A 67 7.29 -20.18 23.76
C HIS A 67 7.55 -18.99 24.70
N LEU A 68 6.66 -18.01 24.69
CA LEU A 68 6.59 -16.92 25.66
C LEU A 68 5.64 -17.34 26.79
N ASP A 69 5.90 -16.85 28.00
CA ASP A 69 5.22 -17.26 29.22
C ASP A 69 3.90 -16.50 29.46
N GLY A 70 3.68 -15.44 28.68
CA GLY A 70 2.51 -14.57 28.77
C GLY A 70 1.89 -14.24 27.40
N TRP A 71 1.41 -13.02 27.25
CA TRP A 71 0.55 -12.62 26.13
C TRP A 71 1.33 -12.06 24.94
N THR A 72 0.91 -12.40 23.73
CA THR A 72 1.31 -11.70 22.49
C THR A 72 0.13 -10.93 21.93
N LEU A 73 0.26 -9.61 21.82
CA LEU A 73 -0.78 -8.73 21.28
C LEU A 73 -0.43 -8.35 19.83
N VAL A 74 -1.27 -8.75 18.87
CA VAL A 74 -1.05 -8.49 17.45
C VAL A 74 -2.00 -7.40 16.96
N VAL A 75 -1.46 -6.22 16.71
CA VAL A 75 -2.18 -5.08 16.13
C VAL A 75 -2.09 -5.18 14.61
N SER A 76 -3.23 -5.36 13.94
CA SER A 76 -3.29 -5.46 12.47
C SER A 76 -4.46 -4.65 11.91
N PRO A 77 -4.30 -3.96 10.77
CA PRO A 77 -5.41 -3.25 10.13
C PRO A 77 -6.34 -4.17 9.34
N LEU A 78 -5.93 -5.44 9.14
CA LEU A 78 -6.54 -6.34 8.17
C LEU A 78 -7.41 -7.39 8.88
N ILE A 79 -8.68 -7.05 9.11
CA ILE A 79 -9.65 -7.93 9.80
C ILE A 79 -9.76 -9.32 9.13
N ALA A 80 -9.72 -9.38 7.80
CA ALA A 80 -9.74 -10.65 7.07
C ALA A 80 -8.52 -11.53 7.38
N LEU A 81 -7.33 -10.92 7.50
CA LEU A 81 -6.11 -11.63 7.88
C LEU A 81 -6.19 -12.14 9.32
N MET A 82 -6.71 -11.30 10.22
CA MET A 82 -6.89 -11.65 11.63
C MET A 82 -7.82 -12.86 11.76
N LYS A 83 -8.90 -12.93 10.95
CA LYS A 83 -9.80 -14.09 10.93
C LYS A 83 -9.08 -15.35 10.46
N ASP A 84 -8.43 -15.31 9.29
CA ASP A 84 -7.73 -16.48 8.74
C ASP A 84 -6.65 -17.02 9.70
N GLN A 85 -5.86 -16.13 10.30
CA GLN A 85 -4.85 -16.55 11.27
C GLN A 85 -5.45 -17.09 12.57
N PHE A 86 -6.51 -16.46 13.07
CA PHE A 86 -7.23 -16.93 14.26
C PHE A 86 -7.81 -18.33 14.04
N ASP A 87 -8.50 -18.56 12.92
CA ASP A 87 -9.12 -19.85 12.61
C ASP A 87 -8.04 -20.95 12.57
N LYS A 88 -6.92 -20.72 11.86
CA LYS A 88 -5.78 -21.64 11.79
C LYS A 88 -5.16 -21.93 13.17
N LEU A 89 -5.02 -20.92 14.02
CA LEU A 89 -4.49 -21.09 15.37
C LEU A 89 -5.45 -21.89 16.25
N ARG A 90 -6.76 -21.61 16.19
CA ARG A 90 -7.78 -22.34 16.94
C ARG A 90 -7.89 -23.80 16.50
N GLU A 91 -7.85 -24.06 15.19
CA GLU A 91 -7.80 -25.42 14.62
C GLU A 91 -6.57 -26.20 15.11
N ALA A 92 -5.43 -25.52 15.27
CA ALA A 92 -4.22 -26.09 15.85
C ALA A 92 -4.24 -26.21 17.40
N GLY A 93 -5.37 -25.92 18.05
CA GLY A 93 -5.54 -26.00 19.50
C GLY A 93 -4.82 -24.88 20.27
N ILE A 94 -4.51 -23.76 19.61
CA ILE A 94 -3.84 -22.61 20.23
C ILE A 94 -4.87 -21.60 20.70
N ASP A 95 -4.67 -21.14 21.93
CA ASP A 95 -5.45 -20.06 22.52
C ASP A 95 -5.20 -18.73 21.79
N ALA A 96 -6.23 -18.28 21.07
CA ALA A 96 -6.24 -17.04 20.33
C ALA A 96 -7.58 -16.32 20.47
N TRP A 97 -7.58 -15.00 20.34
CA TRP A 97 -8.77 -14.14 20.42
C TRP A 97 -8.76 -13.07 19.33
N ARG A 98 -9.94 -12.60 18.93
CA ARG A 98 -10.11 -11.50 17.97
C ARG A 98 -10.92 -10.37 18.57
N ILE A 99 -10.34 -9.18 18.60
CA ILE A 99 -10.96 -7.97 19.14
C ILE A 99 -11.04 -6.93 18.03
N ASN A 100 -12.18 -6.88 17.34
CA ASN A 100 -12.43 -5.93 16.25
C ASN A 100 -13.93 -5.60 16.13
N SER A 101 -14.27 -4.61 15.32
CA SER A 101 -15.65 -4.12 15.17
C SER A 101 -16.61 -5.06 14.44
N THR A 102 -16.09 -6.13 13.81
CA THR A 102 -16.93 -7.13 13.12
C THR A 102 -17.35 -8.28 14.04
N VAL A 103 -16.76 -8.38 15.23
CA VAL A 103 -17.12 -9.37 16.24
C VAL A 103 -18.36 -8.87 17.02
N PRO A 104 -19.42 -9.67 17.16
CA PRO A 104 -20.60 -9.31 17.95
C PRO A 104 -20.24 -8.93 19.39
N ALA A 105 -21.01 -8.00 19.98
CA ALA A 105 -20.75 -7.53 21.34
C ALA A 105 -20.83 -8.63 22.41
N THR A 106 -21.63 -9.67 22.19
CA THR A 106 -21.72 -10.84 23.07
C THR A 106 -20.41 -11.64 23.04
N GLU A 107 -19.93 -12.00 21.84
CA GLU A 107 -18.67 -12.72 21.63
C GLU A 107 -17.45 -11.91 22.12
N LEU A 108 -17.47 -10.59 22.01
CA LEU A 108 -16.43 -9.72 22.59
C LEU A 108 -16.41 -9.79 24.12
N ARG A 109 -17.58 -9.79 24.78
CA ARG A 109 -17.63 -9.92 26.26
C ARG A 109 -17.11 -11.27 26.72
N GLU A 110 -17.53 -12.35 26.05
CA GLU A 110 -17.02 -13.71 26.29
C GLU A 110 -15.51 -13.78 26.08
N SER A 111 -14.99 -13.13 25.03
CA SER A 111 -13.55 -13.01 24.79
C SER A 111 -12.82 -12.32 25.94
N TYR A 112 -13.35 -11.19 26.45
CA TYR A 112 -12.74 -10.51 27.59
C TYR A 112 -12.78 -11.34 28.87
N GLU A 113 -13.86 -12.06 29.13
CA GLU A 113 -13.96 -12.96 30.29
C GLU A 113 -12.96 -14.11 30.18
N ALA A 114 -12.86 -14.74 29.00
CA ALA A 114 -11.88 -15.80 28.75
C ALA A 114 -10.43 -15.30 28.90
N LEU A 115 -10.13 -14.08 28.44
CA LEU A 115 -8.81 -13.46 28.58
C LEU A 115 -8.39 -13.29 30.04
N ARG A 116 -9.33 -13.04 30.96
CA ARG A 116 -9.03 -12.91 32.40
C ARG A 116 -8.56 -14.23 33.03
N GLY A 117 -9.05 -15.36 32.55
CA GLY A 117 -8.73 -16.69 33.08
C GLY A 117 -7.53 -17.37 32.42
N ALA A 118 -7.18 -16.96 31.20
CA ALA A 118 -6.10 -17.57 30.44
C ALA A 118 -4.71 -17.07 30.89
N ARG A 119 -3.70 -17.94 30.76
CA ARG A 119 -2.31 -17.64 31.18
C ARG A 119 -1.43 -17.11 30.06
N ARG A 120 -1.70 -17.51 28.81
CA ARG A 120 -0.92 -17.14 27.62
C ARG A 120 -1.77 -17.28 26.38
N GLY A 121 -1.32 -16.66 25.29
CA GLY A 121 -1.94 -16.81 23.98
C GLY A 121 -1.75 -15.59 23.09
N ILE A 122 -2.50 -15.57 21.99
CA ILE A 122 -2.38 -14.55 20.95
C ILE A 122 -3.67 -13.74 20.85
N VAL A 123 -3.59 -12.43 21.02
CA VAL A 123 -4.74 -11.53 20.89
C VAL A 123 -4.59 -10.70 19.63
N PHE A 124 -5.45 -10.92 18.64
CA PHE A 124 -5.52 -10.07 17.45
C PHE A 124 -6.44 -8.89 17.74
N VAL A 125 -5.96 -7.66 17.55
CA VAL A 125 -6.72 -6.44 17.77
C VAL A 125 -6.56 -5.46 16.61
N THR A 126 -7.62 -4.73 16.25
CA THR A 126 -7.47 -3.61 15.32
C THR A 126 -6.96 -2.36 16.05
N PRO A 127 -6.23 -1.46 15.38
CA PRO A 127 -5.73 -0.24 16.01
C PRO A 127 -6.81 0.61 16.70
N GLU A 128 -8.03 0.61 16.16
CA GLU A 128 -9.17 1.34 16.73
C GLU A 128 -9.66 0.76 18.05
N GLN A 129 -9.58 -0.57 18.23
CA GLN A 129 -10.00 -1.24 19.46
C GLN A 129 -8.90 -1.30 20.53
N LEU A 130 -7.63 -1.16 20.15
CA LEU A 130 -6.47 -1.32 21.04
C LEU A 130 -6.53 -0.47 22.33
N THR A 131 -7.18 0.70 22.25
CA THR A 131 -7.25 1.66 23.36
C THR A 131 -8.51 1.56 24.21
N ARG A 132 -9.35 0.54 23.98
CA ARG A 132 -10.57 0.42 24.77
C ARG A 132 -10.25 -0.06 26.18
N GLN A 133 -10.94 0.51 27.15
CA GLN A 133 -10.69 0.26 28.57
C GLN A 133 -11.00 -1.20 28.94
N ASP A 134 -12.06 -1.78 28.39
CA ASP A 134 -12.45 -3.18 28.62
C ASP A 134 -11.35 -4.18 28.24
N LEU A 135 -10.68 -3.96 27.10
CA LEU A 135 -9.53 -4.77 26.69
C LEU A 135 -8.35 -4.60 27.65
N ILE A 136 -8.01 -3.34 28.00
CA ILE A 136 -6.91 -3.05 28.92
C ILE A 136 -7.16 -3.70 30.29
N ASP A 137 -8.38 -3.56 30.83
CA ASP A 137 -8.80 -4.15 32.09
C ASP A 137 -8.76 -5.68 32.03
N ALA A 138 -9.19 -6.30 30.93
CA ALA A 138 -9.11 -7.75 30.76
C ALA A 138 -7.65 -8.25 30.74
N LEU A 139 -6.76 -7.52 30.06
CA LEU A 139 -5.33 -7.86 30.00
C LEU A 139 -4.60 -7.60 31.33
N HIS A 140 -5.05 -6.62 32.14
CA HIS A 140 -4.50 -6.31 33.45
C HIS A 140 -5.05 -7.16 34.59
N ALA A 141 -6.26 -7.69 34.45
CA ALA A 141 -6.91 -8.53 35.46
C ALA A 141 -6.18 -9.88 35.66
N GLY A 142 -5.50 -10.37 34.62
CA GLY A 142 -4.62 -11.54 34.75
C GLY A 142 -3.29 -11.18 35.43
N SER A 143 -2.71 -12.12 36.19
CA SER A 143 -1.38 -11.94 36.79
C SER A 143 -0.23 -11.95 35.75
N GLN A 144 -0.54 -12.14 34.46
CA GLN A 144 0.43 -12.38 33.39
C GLN A 144 0.68 -11.13 32.56
N ARG A 145 1.94 -10.93 32.19
CA ARG A 145 2.38 -9.75 31.45
C ARG A 145 2.21 -9.96 29.95
N ILE A 146 2.09 -8.85 29.23
CA ILE A 146 2.26 -8.85 27.78
C ILE A 146 3.76 -8.96 27.51
N GLU A 147 4.12 -10.01 26.79
CA GLU A 147 5.52 -10.36 26.51
C GLU A 147 6.00 -9.74 25.20
N LEU A 148 5.08 -9.47 24.28
CA LEU A 148 5.33 -8.98 22.93
C LEU A 148 4.12 -8.21 22.41
N VAL A 149 4.37 -7.04 21.80
CA VAL A 149 3.40 -6.36 20.96
C VAL A 149 3.87 -6.42 19.51
N VAL A 150 3.03 -6.92 18.63
CA VAL A 150 3.28 -6.99 17.19
C VAL A 150 2.48 -5.89 16.51
N VAL A 151 3.14 -5.11 15.66
CA VAL A 151 2.49 -4.14 14.78
C VAL A 151 2.64 -4.64 13.35
N ASP A 152 1.58 -5.25 12.83
CA ASP A 152 1.52 -5.72 11.44
C ASP A 152 1.15 -4.56 10.50
N GLU A 153 1.63 -4.63 9.27
CA GLU A 153 1.59 -3.53 8.31
C GLU A 153 2.05 -2.19 8.92
N ALA A 154 3.21 -2.23 9.59
CA ALA A 154 3.75 -1.11 10.35
C ALA A 154 3.92 0.17 9.52
N HIS A 155 4.04 0.08 8.19
CA HIS A 155 4.04 1.25 7.31
C HIS A 155 2.79 2.14 7.46
N CYS A 156 1.67 1.60 7.97
CA CYS A 156 0.46 2.38 8.26
C CYS A 156 0.64 3.42 9.37
N VAL A 157 1.64 3.28 10.25
CA VAL A 157 1.97 4.34 11.23
C VAL A 157 2.62 5.53 10.55
N SER A 158 3.28 5.29 9.42
CA SER A 158 4.07 6.31 8.74
C SER A 158 3.19 7.15 7.84
N GLN A 159 3.31 8.47 7.98
CA GLN A 159 2.69 9.41 7.04
C GLN A 159 3.32 9.34 5.64
N TRP A 160 4.48 8.68 5.53
CA TRP A 160 5.21 8.43 4.30
C TRP A 160 4.82 7.08 3.68
N GLY A 161 4.03 6.27 4.40
CA GLY A 161 3.44 5.04 3.86
C GLY A 161 2.23 5.31 2.98
N HIS A 162 2.00 4.45 1.99
CA HIS A 162 0.90 4.55 1.02
C HIS A 162 -0.50 4.32 1.65
N ASP A 163 -0.58 3.69 2.82
CA ASP A 163 -1.81 3.44 3.58
C ASP A 163 -1.72 3.96 5.02
N PHE A 164 -1.37 5.24 5.21
CA PHE A 164 -1.35 5.87 6.54
C PHE A 164 -2.70 5.75 7.24
N ARG A 165 -2.68 5.25 8.49
CA ARG A 165 -3.86 5.07 9.34
C ARG A 165 -3.68 5.77 10.69
N PRO A 166 -4.41 6.89 10.92
CA PRO A 166 -4.44 7.61 12.19
C PRO A 166 -4.47 6.81 13.49
N ALA A 167 -5.19 5.69 13.50
CA ALA A 167 -5.37 4.87 14.69
C ALA A 167 -4.06 4.19 15.14
N PHE A 168 -3.08 3.99 14.24
CA PHE A 168 -1.77 3.43 14.58
C PHE A 168 -0.94 4.34 15.47
N LEU A 169 -1.12 5.66 15.40
CA LEU A 169 -0.39 6.60 16.25
C LEU A 169 -0.69 6.39 17.75
N ARG A 170 -1.81 5.75 18.07
CA ARG A 170 -2.24 5.46 19.45
C ARG A 170 -1.59 4.20 20.03
N ILE A 171 -0.86 3.43 19.21
CA ILE A 171 -0.19 2.20 19.64
C ILE A 171 0.82 2.51 20.74
N VAL A 172 1.56 3.62 20.64
CA VAL A 172 2.57 4.00 21.64
C VAL A 172 1.95 4.20 23.03
N ASP A 173 0.81 4.87 23.11
CA ASP A 173 0.13 5.11 24.39
C ASP A 173 -0.41 3.80 24.98
N ALA A 174 -0.94 2.93 24.13
CA ALA A 174 -1.37 1.59 24.56
C ALA A 174 -0.18 0.76 25.07
N VAL A 175 0.94 0.71 24.34
CA VAL A 175 2.15 -0.02 24.76
C VAL A 175 2.68 0.50 26.11
N LYS A 176 2.64 1.82 26.35
CA LYS A 176 2.99 2.39 27.66
C LYS A 176 2.06 1.91 28.77
N ALA A 177 0.74 1.91 28.54
CA ALA A 177 -0.24 1.42 29.50
C ALA A 177 -0.10 -0.08 29.80
N LEU A 178 0.46 -0.84 28.85
CA LEU A 178 0.71 -2.27 28.95
C LEU A 178 2.07 -2.63 29.59
N GLY A 179 2.80 -1.66 30.15
CA GLY A 179 4.08 -1.91 30.83
C GLY A 179 5.31 -1.91 29.92
N LYS A 180 5.21 -1.32 28.71
CA LYS A 180 6.30 -1.17 27.73
C LYS A 180 6.94 -2.50 27.26
N PRO A 181 6.14 -3.50 26.85
CA PRO A 181 6.65 -4.73 26.23
C PRO A 181 7.48 -4.43 24.97
N PRO A 182 8.36 -5.36 24.54
CA PRO A 182 9.06 -5.21 23.28
C PRO A 182 8.07 -5.15 22.10
N ILE A 183 8.39 -4.33 21.11
CA ILE A 183 7.59 -4.18 19.89
C ILE A 183 8.28 -4.89 18.72
N LEU A 184 7.54 -5.77 18.03
CA LEU A 184 7.89 -6.28 16.71
C LEU A 184 7.04 -5.57 15.63
N ALA A 185 7.64 -4.65 14.89
CA ALA A 185 7.03 -4.01 13.74
C ALA A 185 7.33 -4.81 12.46
N LEU A 186 6.29 -5.13 11.68
CA LEU A 186 6.38 -5.94 10.47
C LEU A 186 5.81 -5.18 9.28
N THR A 187 6.52 -5.15 8.15
CA THR A 187 6.00 -4.58 6.90
C THR A 187 6.55 -5.29 5.67
N ALA A 188 5.79 -5.26 4.57
CA ALA A 188 6.24 -5.74 3.27
C ALA A 188 7.31 -4.84 2.64
N THR A 189 7.07 -3.54 2.77
CA THR A 189 7.82 -2.48 2.09
C THR A 189 8.09 -1.37 3.08
N ALA A 190 9.31 -0.84 3.04
CA ALA A 190 9.68 0.39 3.74
C ALA A 190 10.98 0.95 3.14
N THR A 191 10.89 2.10 2.48
CA THR A 191 12.05 2.92 2.11
C THR A 191 12.77 3.41 3.39
N ALA A 192 13.97 3.97 3.25
CA ALA A 192 14.72 4.49 4.39
C ALA A 192 13.89 5.47 5.26
N ASP A 193 13.24 6.44 4.62
CA ASP A 193 12.39 7.42 5.31
C ASP A 193 11.20 6.78 6.05
N ILE A 194 10.56 5.77 5.42
CA ILE A 194 9.46 5.03 6.05
C ILE A 194 9.97 4.23 7.25
N ARG A 195 11.15 3.58 7.15
CA ARG A 195 11.73 2.84 8.28
C ARG A 195 12.00 3.76 9.46
N ASP A 196 12.64 4.90 9.22
CA ASP A 196 12.99 5.86 10.26
C ASP A 196 11.73 6.45 10.92
N ASP A 197 10.69 6.70 10.12
CA ASP A 197 9.40 7.17 10.64
C ASP A 197 8.65 6.10 11.44
N ILE A 198 8.72 4.81 11.05
CA ILE A 198 8.17 3.71 11.86
C ILE A 198 8.87 3.63 13.21
N VAL A 199 10.21 3.66 13.22
CA VAL A 199 11.03 3.61 14.44
C VAL A 199 10.66 4.74 15.39
N ARG A 200 10.60 5.97 14.86
CA ARG A 200 10.21 7.17 15.63
C ARG A 200 8.77 7.09 16.11
N SER A 201 7.83 6.78 15.22
CA SER A 201 6.39 6.85 15.52
C SER A 201 5.90 5.75 16.44
N LEU A 202 6.53 4.56 16.44
CA LEU A 202 6.25 3.50 17.41
C LEU A 202 7.12 3.62 18.68
N GLY A 203 8.08 4.55 18.71
CA GLY A 203 8.99 4.74 19.84
C GLY A 203 9.88 3.53 20.11
N LEU A 204 10.36 2.87 19.04
CA LEU A 204 11.21 1.68 19.16
C LEU A 204 12.57 2.06 19.77
N ARG A 205 13.03 1.30 20.77
CA ARG A 205 14.25 1.56 21.53
C ARG A 205 15.40 0.71 20.98
N GLU A 206 16.38 1.36 20.38
CA GLU A 206 17.55 0.71 19.76
C GLU A 206 17.17 -0.56 18.96
N PRO A 207 16.19 -0.46 18.03
CA PRO A 207 15.59 -1.65 17.47
C PRO A 207 16.58 -2.46 16.62
N ARG A 208 16.44 -3.78 16.63
CA ARG A 208 17.06 -4.61 15.61
C ARG A 208 16.30 -4.41 14.30
N ILE A 209 16.98 -3.88 13.28
CA ILE A 209 16.41 -3.74 11.94
C ILE A 209 16.84 -4.96 11.11
N VAL A 210 15.86 -5.73 10.64
CA VAL A 210 16.07 -6.87 9.75
C VAL A 210 15.39 -6.56 8.42
N ASN A 211 16.17 -6.24 7.38
CA ASN A 211 15.67 -6.09 6.02
C ASN A 211 16.13 -7.29 5.18
N THR A 212 15.18 -8.06 4.67
CA THR A 212 15.47 -9.22 3.80
C THR A 212 15.38 -8.89 2.31
N GLY A 213 15.17 -7.61 1.98
CA GLY A 213 14.98 -7.12 0.63
C GLY A 213 13.56 -7.37 0.09
N VAL A 214 13.26 -6.78 -1.07
CA VAL A 214 11.96 -6.93 -1.74
C VAL A 214 11.98 -7.90 -2.93
N TYR A 215 13.17 -8.35 -3.35
CA TYR A 215 13.34 -9.18 -4.54
C TYR A 215 12.69 -10.55 -4.39
N ARG A 216 11.96 -10.97 -5.44
CA ARG A 216 11.34 -12.29 -5.55
C ARG A 216 11.57 -12.83 -6.96
N ASP A 217 12.56 -13.70 -7.10
CA ASP A 217 12.96 -14.33 -8.37
C ASP A 217 11.79 -14.98 -9.13
N ASN A 218 10.84 -15.54 -8.39
CA ASN A 218 9.68 -16.22 -8.92
C ASN A 218 8.59 -15.30 -9.50
N LEU A 219 8.68 -13.97 -9.34
CA LEU A 219 7.75 -13.02 -9.93
C LEU A 219 8.30 -12.44 -11.23
N HIS A 220 7.59 -12.70 -12.33
CA HIS A 220 7.98 -12.26 -13.66
C HIS A 220 7.15 -11.05 -14.07
N TYR A 221 7.77 -9.87 -14.03
CA TYR A 221 7.10 -8.60 -14.36
C TYR A 221 7.04 -8.33 -15.87
N ARG A 222 5.89 -7.85 -16.34
CA ARG A 222 5.65 -7.42 -17.73
C ARG A 222 4.78 -6.17 -17.77
N VAL A 223 5.08 -5.27 -18.71
CA VAL A 223 4.19 -4.14 -19.03
C VAL A 223 3.78 -4.22 -20.49
N THR A 224 2.48 -4.41 -20.73
CA THR A 224 1.91 -4.38 -22.08
C THR A 224 1.37 -3.00 -22.37
N GLN A 225 2.02 -2.31 -23.31
CA GLN A 225 1.66 -0.96 -23.74
C GLN A 225 0.39 -1.00 -24.60
N VAL A 226 -0.71 -0.45 -24.08
CA VAL A 226 -2.02 -0.38 -24.79
C VAL A 226 -2.47 1.07 -25.05
N SER A 227 -1.60 2.04 -24.76
CA SER A 227 -1.84 3.46 -25.03
C SER A 227 -1.96 3.69 -26.54
N VAL A 228 -3.09 4.25 -27.00
CA VAL A 228 -3.32 4.56 -28.43
C VAL A 228 -3.33 6.07 -28.66
N ALA A 229 -2.56 6.53 -29.65
CA ALA A 229 -2.58 7.93 -30.09
C ALA A 229 -3.84 8.23 -30.93
N GLY A 230 -4.51 9.35 -30.66
CA GLY A 230 -5.69 9.81 -31.41
C GLY A 230 -6.59 10.75 -30.61
N GLY A 231 -7.53 11.45 -31.28
CA GLY A 231 -8.45 12.40 -30.62
C GLY A 231 -9.24 11.78 -29.44
N ARG A 232 -9.59 12.61 -28.46
CA ARG A 232 -10.05 12.22 -27.09
C ARG A 232 -11.06 11.07 -27.02
N LEU A 233 -12.01 10.98 -27.94
CA LEU A 233 -13.09 9.96 -27.92
C LEU A 233 -12.71 8.64 -28.64
N ARG A 234 -11.92 8.73 -29.72
CA ARG A 234 -11.50 7.54 -30.49
C ARG A 234 -10.33 6.81 -29.84
N ALA A 235 -9.46 7.53 -29.12
CA ALA A 235 -8.34 6.94 -28.40
C ALA A 235 -8.78 6.11 -27.18
N SER A 236 -9.79 6.55 -26.42
CA SER A 236 -10.26 5.82 -25.23
C SER A 236 -10.93 4.48 -25.59
N THR A 237 -11.72 4.45 -26.66
CA THR A 237 -12.38 3.23 -27.13
C THR A 237 -11.35 2.20 -27.61
N ARG A 238 -10.39 2.62 -28.44
CA ARG A 238 -9.32 1.75 -28.93
C ARG A 238 -8.40 1.24 -27.83
N ALA A 239 -8.06 2.07 -26.84
CA ALA A 239 -7.27 1.63 -25.70
C ALA A 239 -8.02 0.58 -24.88
N LYS A 240 -9.34 0.75 -24.70
CA LYS A 240 -10.18 -0.25 -24.02
C LYS A 240 -10.26 -1.57 -24.80
N GLU A 241 -10.42 -1.51 -26.12
CA GLU A 241 -10.37 -2.70 -26.99
C GLU A 241 -9.01 -3.40 -26.91
N ALA A 242 -7.91 -2.64 -26.93
CA ALA A 242 -6.56 -3.16 -26.78
C ALA A 242 -6.34 -3.83 -25.41
N LYS A 243 -6.79 -3.22 -24.31
CA LYS A 243 -6.76 -3.85 -22.98
C LYS A 243 -7.57 -5.15 -22.95
N THR A 244 -8.77 -5.12 -23.52
CA THR A 244 -9.66 -6.29 -23.58
C THR A 244 -9.03 -7.43 -24.38
N ALA A 245 -8.43 -7.13 -25.53
CA ALA A 245 -7.73 -8.11 -26.35
C ALA A 245 -6.49 -8.68 -25.64
N ALA A 246 -5.67 -7.82 -25.03
CA ALA A 246 -4.50 -8.24 -24.26
C ALA A 246 -4.87 -9.16 -23.09
N LEU A 247 -5.92 -8.78 -22.35
CA LEU A 247 -6.43 -9.60 -21.25
C LEU A 247 -6.95 -10.96 -21.74
N ARG A 248 -7.68 -11.00 -22.85
CA ARG A 248 -8.16 -12.27 -23.43
C ARG A 248 -7.00 -13.20 -23.80
N THR A 249 -5.98 -12.67 -24.46
CA THR A 249 -4.76 -13.44 -24.82
C THR A 249 -4.03 -13.96 -23.59
N LEU A 250 -3.96 -13.16 -22.53
CA LEU A 250 -3.36 -13.59 -21.27
C LEU A 250 -4.16 -14.72 -20.62
N LEU A 251 -5.48 -14.56 -20.49
CA LEU A 251 -6.32 -15.57 -19.85
C LEU A 251 -6.39 -16.90 -20.62
N ALA A 252 -6.17 -16.86 -21.93
CA ALA A 252 -6.05 -18.03 -22.78
C ALA A 252 -4.68 -18.73 -22.69
N SER A 253 -3.62 -18.00 -22.36
CA SER A 253 -2.25 -18.58 -22.28
C SER A 253 -1.85 -19.00 -20.86
N GLU A 254 -2.36 -18.32 -19.84
CA GLU A 254 -2.07 -18.64 -18.45
C GLU A 254 -2.99 -19.75 -17.92
N THR A 255 -2.49 -20.59 -17.03
CA THR A 255 -3.30 -21.60 -16.31
C THR A 255 -3.29 -21.31 -14.81
N GLY A 256 -4.22 -21.94 -14.07
CA GLY A 256 -4.38 -21.71 -12.64
C GLY A 256 -5.11 -20.41 -12.28
N ARG A 257 -5.10 -20.11 -10.98
CA ARG A 257 -5.85 -18.99 -10.39
C ARG A 257 -5.14 -17.66 -10.58
N GLY A 258 -5.90 -16.60 -10.79
CA GLY A 258 -5.34 -15.26 -10.93
C GLY A 258 -6.25 -14.13 -10.46
N ILE A 259 -5.64 -12.98 -10.24
CA ILE A 259 -6.32 -11.75 -9.81
C ILE A 259 -6.19 -10.69 -10.90
N ILE A 260 -7.28 -9.99 -11.19
CA ILE A 260 -7.30 -8.83 -12.07
C ILE A 260 -7.70 -7.60 -11.25
N TYR A 261 -6.77 -6.66 -11.10
CA TYR A 261 -6.97 -5.40 -10.41
C TYR A 261 -7.47 -4.30 -11.36
N THR A 262 -8.48 -3.57 -10.91
CA THR A 262 -9.00 -2.35 -11.54
C THR A 262 -9.01 -1.20 -10.53
N ALA A 263 -9.01 0.05 -11.00
CA ALA A 263 -8.97 1.21 -10.12
C ALA A 263 -10.36 1.58 -9.58
N THR A 264 -11.44 1.15 -10.24
CA THR A 264 -12.81 1.56 -9.90
C THR A 264 -13.77 0.38 -9.87
N VAL A 265 -14.79 0.48 -9.00
CA VAL A 265 -15.87 -0.51 -8.91
C VAL A 265 -16.55 -0.75 -10.26
N ARG A 266 -16.85 0.34 -10.98
CA ARG A 266 -17.48 0.27 -12.29
C ARG A 266 -16.66 -0.57 -13.28
N GLU A 267 -15.35 -0.39 -13.28
CA GLU A 267 -14.47 -1.14 -14.17
C GLU A 267 -14.32 -2.60 -13.69
N ALA A 268 -14.30 -2.86 -12.38
CA ALA A 268 -14.32 -4.23 -11.85
C ALA A 268 -15.57 -5.01 -12.31
N GLU A 269 -16.76 -4.42 -12.18
CA GLU A 269 -18.02 -5.03 -12.63
C GLU A 269 -18.02 -5.26 -14.14
N HIS A 270 -17.55 -4.27 -14.91
CA HIS A 270 -17.48 -4.37 -16.37
C HIS A 270 -16.51 -5.47 -16.85
N VAL A 271 -15.30 -5.52 -16.28
CA VAL A 271 -14.30 -6.54 -16.62
C VAL A 271 -14.79 -7.92 -16.18
N ALA A 272 -15.43 -8.04 -15.01
CA ALA A 272 -16.02 -9.30 -14.57
C ALA A 272 -17.09 -9.82 -15.54
N ALA A 273 -18.00 -8.96 -16.00
CA ALA A 273 -18.99 -9.33 -17.01
C ALA A 273 -18.35 -9.76 -18.33
N THR A 274 -17.32 -9.03 -18.78
CA THR A 274 -16.59 -9.31 -20.01
C THR A 274 -15.86 -10.66 -19.96
N VAL A 275 -15.14 -10.93 -18.86
CA VAL A 275 -14.40 -12.18 -18.65
C VAL A 275 -15.34 -13.38 -18.54
N ARG A 276 -16.49 -13.25 -17.87
CA ARG A 276 -17.53 -14.29 -17.83
C ARG A 276 -18.08 -14.60 -19.21
N GLY A 277 -18.22 -13.59 -20.07
CA GLY A 277 -18.62 -13.76 -21.47
C GLY A 277 -17.61 -14.55 -22.32
N TRP A 278 -16.40 -14.79 -21.82
CA TRP A 278 -15.40 -15.65 -22.44
C TRP A 278 -15.39 -17.08 -21.88
N ASP A 279 -16.44 -17.45 -21.14
CA ASP A 279 -16.56 -18.76 -20.47
C ASP A 279 -15.43 -19.03 -19.45
N VAL A 280 -14.93 -17.96 -18.82
CA VAL A 280 -13.97 -18.05 -17.72
C VAL A 280 -14.71 -17.94 -16.39
N ALA A 281 -14.54 -18.95 -15.52
CA ALA A 281 -15.06 -18.93 -14.16
C ALA A 281 -14.46 -17.75 -13.38
N ALA A 282 -15.27 -16.70 -13.18
CA ALA A 282 -14.80 -15.42 -12.66
C ALA A 282 -15.76 -14.79 -11.62
N ALA A 283 -15.19 -14.26 -10.54
CA ALA A 283 -15.88 -13.53 -9.49
C ALA A 283 -15.49 -12.04 -9.49
N CYS A 284 -16.37 -11.20 -8.95
CA CYS A 284 -16.09 -9.80 -8.72
C CYS A 284 -15.98 -9.58 -7.20
N TYR A 285 -15.09 -8.70 -6.76
CA TYR A 285 -14.94 -8.32 -5.35
C TYR A 285 -14.66 -6.82 -5.22
N HIS A 286 -15.49 -6.08 -4.50
CA HIS A 286 -15.22 -4.67 -4.19
C HIS A 286 -15.95 -4.18 -2.94
N GLY A 287 -15.55 -3.02 -2.41
CA GLY A 287 -16.09 -2.48 -1.16
C GLY A 287 -17.57 -2.08 -1.17
N ARG A 288 -18.22 -2.02 -2.33
CA ARG A 288 -19.68 -1.78 -2.45
C ARG A 288 -20.54 -3.04 -2.37
N MET A 289 -19.94 -4.23 -2.43
CA MET A 289 -20.65 -5.49 -2.27
C MET A 289 -21.00 -5.72 -0.80
N SER A 290 -22.12 -6.40 -0.55
CA SER A 290 -22.50 -6.83 0.80
C SER A 290 -21.43 -7.75 1.40
N ALA A 291 -21.41 -7.85 2.73
CA ALA A 291 -20.49 -8.76 3.42
C ALA A 291 -20.69 -10.23 2.97
N ARG A 292 -21.94 -10.63 2.72
CA ARG A 292 -22.29 -11.98 2.24
C ARG A 292 -21.73 -12.24 0.85
N GLU A 293 -21.92 -11.33 -0.10
CA GLU A 293 -21.40 -11.50 -1.48
C GLU A 293 -19.87 -11.52 -1.51
N ARG A 294 -19.21 -10.68 -0.68
CA ARG A 294 -17.74 -10.70 -0.55
C ARG A 294 -17.24 -12.02 0.01
N HIS A 295 -17.95 -12.57 1.00
CA HIS A 295 -17.61 -13.86 1.59
C HIS A 295 -17.75 -15.00 0.56
N ASP A 296 -18.89 -15.09 -0.14
CA ASP A 296 -19.14 -16.09 -1.19
C ASP A 296 -18.08 -16.02 -2.31
N ALA A 297 -17.80 -14.81 -2.82
CA ALA A 297 -16.80 -14.62 -3.85
C ALA A 297 -15.39 -15.06 -3.39
N GLN A 298 -15.02 -14.74 -2.16
CA GLN A 298 -13.74 -15.14 -1.59
C GLN A 298 -13.66 -16.65 -1.40
N GLU A 299 -14.69 -17.27 -0.83
CA GLU A 299 -14.74 -18.71 -0.57
C GLU A 299 -14.62 -19.51 -1.88
N ARG A 300 -15.39 -19.16 -2.90
CA ARG A 300 -15.35 -19.78 -4.23
C ARG A 300 -14.00 -19.62 -4.93
N PHE A 301 -13.28 -18.53 -4.67
CA PHE A 301 -11.93 -18.34 -5.21
C PHE A 301 -10.89 -19.16 -4.44
N VAL A 302 -11.05 -19.28 -3.12
CA VAL A 302 -10.18 -20.08 -2.24
C VAL A 302 -10.37 -21.59 -2.49
N SER A 303 -11.61 -22.06 -2.67
CA SER A 303 -11.94 -23.44 -3.03
C SER A 303 -11.46 -23.84 -4.43
N GLY A 304 -11.35 -22.85 -5.33
CA GLY A 304 -10.98 -23.06 -6.73
C GLY A 304 -12.16 -23.15 -7.69
N ASP A 305 -13.40 -23.00 -7.21
CA ASP A 305 -14.61 -22.94 -8.05
C ASP A 305 -14.57 -21.77 -9.04
N VAL A 306 -13.83 -20.72 -8.68
CA VAL A 306 -13.57 -19.55 -9.51
C VAL A 306 -12.10 -19.46 -9.80
N ARG A 307 -11.75 -19.42 -11.09
CA ARG A 307 -10.37 -19.27 -11.57
C ARG A 307 -9.86 -17.84 -11.42
N VAL A 308 -10.70 -16.84 -11.70
CA VAL A 308 -10.27 -15.44 -11.79
C VAL A 308 -11.05 -14.54 -10.84
N MET A 309 -10.34 -13.81 -9.99
CA MET A 309 -10.92 -12.77 -9.16
C MET A 309 -10.70 -11.39 -9.78
N ILE A 310 -11.77 -10.68 -10.13
CA ILE A 310 -11.71 -9.29 -10.58
C ILE A 310 -11.99 -8.39 -9.38
N SER A 311 -11.10 -7.46 -9.07
CA SER A 311 -11.27 -6.63 -7.88
C SER A 311 -10.66 -5.24 -7.99
N THR A 312 -11.12 -4.31 -7.15
CA THR A 312 -10.31 -3.16 -6.77
C THR A 312 -9.22 -3.58 -5.77
N ASN A 313 -8.46 -2.64 -5.21
CA ASN A 313 -7.54 -2.92 -4.10
C ASN A 313 -8.20 -3.52 -2.82
N ALA A 314 -9.54 -3.70 -2.82
CA ALA A 314 -10.28 -4.27 -1.71
C ALA A 314 -10.02 -5.78 -1.52
N PHE A 315 -9.74 -6.52 -2.61
CA PHE A 315 -9.43 -7.95 -2.51
C PHE A 315 -7.95 -8.20 -2.28
N GLY A 316 -7.69 -9.22 -1.47
CA GLY A 316 -6.37 -9.77 -1.23
C GLY A 316 -5.69 -9.22 0.02
N MET A 317 -6.05 -8.05 0.53
CA MET A 317 -5.57 -7.58 1.83
C MET A 317 -6.01 -8.58 2.92
N GLY A 318 -5.07 -9.41 3.38
CA GLY A 318 -5.32 -10.40 4.41
C GLY A 318 -5.81 -11.77 3.96
N VAL A 319 -5.78 -12.09 2.66
CA VAL A 319 -6.03 -13.45 2.18
C VAL A 319 -4.68 -14.09 1.81
N ASP A 320 -4.44 -15.31 2.28
CA ASP A 320 -3.22 -16.08 1.98
C ASP A 320 -3.51 -17.26 1.06
N ILE A 321 -3.45 -17.00 -0.24
CA ILE A 321 -3.62 -18.02 -1.29
C ILE A 321 -2.24 -18.29 -1.89
N PRO A 322 -1.62 -19.45 -1.62
CA PRO A 322 -0.22 -19.68 -1.95
C PRO A 322 0.06 -19.74 -3.46
N ASP A 323 -0.92 -20.17 -4.24
CA ASP A 323 -0.78 -20.67 -5.60
C ASP A 323 -1.40 -19.75 -6.68
N ILE A 324 -1.51 -18.44 -6.41
CA ILE A 324 -1.90 -17.46 -7.43
C ILE A 324 -0.82 -17.42 -8.52
N ARG A 325 -1.19 -17.74 -9.77
CA ARG A 325 -0.27 -17.85 -10.92
C ARG A 325 -0.08 -16.58 -11.69
N PHE A 326 -1.09 -15.70 -11.70
CA PHE A 326 -0.96 -14.41 -12.34
C PHE A 326 -1.72 -13.31 -11.60
N VAL A 327 -1.15 -12.11 -11.63
CA VAL A 327 -1.80 -10.88 -11.20
C VAL A 327 -1.74 -9.88 -12.35
N VAL A 328 -2.89 -9.37 -12.77
CA VAL A 328 -3.01 -8.42 -13.87
C VAL A 328 -3.55 -7.10 -13.34
N HIS A 329 -2.87 -6.00 -13.61
CA HIS A 329 -3.37 -4.66 -13.36
C HIS A 329 -3.98 -4.16 -14.67
N TYR A 330 -5.30 -4.29 -14.78
CA TYR A 330 -6.07 -3.81 -15.93
C TYR A 330 -6.11 -2.28 -15.98
N GLN A 331 -6.03 -1.63 -14.81
CA GLN A 331 -5.76 -0.20 -14.70
C GLN A 331 -4.52 0.01 -13.85
N MET A 332 -3.68 0.98 -14.25
CA MET A 332 -2.47 1.31 -13.51
C MET A 332 -2.79 1.73 -12.06
N PRO A 333 -2.08 1.19 -11.04
CA PRO A 333 -2.22 1.63 -9.66
C PRO A 333 -1.62 3.03 -9.43
N GLY A 334 -1.86 3.61 -8.26
CA GLY A 334 -1.43 4.98 -7.92
C GLY A 334 0.06 5.13 -7.57
N SER A 335 0.76 4.03 -7.28
CA SER A 335 2.16 4.04 -6.86
C SER A 335 2.83 2.67 -7.09
N ILE A 336 4.17 2.65 -7.03
CA ILE A 336 4.96 1.41 -7.07
C ILE A 336 4.70 0.54 -5.82
N ASP A 337 4.48 1.12 -4.64
CA ASP A 337 4.09 0.36 -3.43
C ASP A 337 2.82 -0.45 -3.64
N ALA A 338 1.77 0.20 -4.15
CA ALA A 338 0.50 -0.45 -4.41
C ALA A 338 0.69 -1.60 -5.42
N TYR A 339 1.40 -1.31 -6.53
CA TYR A 339 1.72 -2.31 -7.54
C TYR A 339 2.48 -3.51 -6.97
N TYR A 340 3.51 -3.28 -6.14
CA TYR A 340 4.30 -4.35 -5.53
C TYR A 340 3.50 -5.17 -4.53
N GLN A 341 2.67 -4.54 -3.69
CA GLN A 341 1.83 -5.26 -2.73
C GLN A 341 0.76 -6.11 -3.42
N GLU A 342 0.13 -5.57 -4.45
CA GLU A 342 -0.90 -6.24 -5.25
C GLU A 342 -0.31 -7.40 -6.07
N SER A 343 0.77 -7.16 -6.82
CA SER A 343 1.48 -8.19 -7.59
C SER A 343 2.14 -9.26 -6.71
N GLY A 344 2.62 -8.86 -5.53
CA GLY A 344 3.23 -9.75 -4.53
C GLY A 344 2.27 -10.79 -3.92
N ARG A 345 0.98 -10.76 -4.28
CA ARG A 345 0.03 -11.84 -3.95
C ARG A 345 0.29 -13.10 -4.77
N ALA A 346 0.91 -12.96 -5.94
CA ALA A 346 1.25 -14.08 -6.81
C ALA A 346 2.37 -14.95 -6.20
N GLY A 347 2.38 -16.24 -6.52
CA GLY A 347 3.52 -17.14 -6.30
C GLY A 347 4.05 -17.22 -4.87
N ARG A 348 3.19 -17.19 -3.85
CA ARG A 348 3.64 -17.28 -2.43
C ARG A 348 4.17 -18.68 -2.07
N ASP A 349 3.80 -19.69 -2.85
CA ASP A 349 4.39 -21.03 -2.88
C ASP A 349 5.83 -21.07 -3.45
N GLY A 350 6.35 -19.94 -3.94
CA GLY A 350 7.69 -19.83 -4.53
C GLY A 350 7.76 -20.29 -5.98
N LYS A 351 6.66 -20.75 -6.59
CA LYS A 351 6.62 -21.12 -8.01
C LYS A 351 6.49 -19.87 -8.87
N ALA A 352 6.91 -19.98 -10.14
CA ALA A 352 6.83 -18.89 -11.10
C ALA A 352 5.40 -18.32 -11.19
N ALA A 353 5.31 -16.99 -11.23
CA ALA A 353 4.05 -16.29 -11.36
C ALA A 353 4.21 -15.00 -12.18
N ARG A 354 3.20 -14.70 -13.00
CA ARG A 354 3.20 -13.56 -13.93
C ARG A 354 2.56 -12.33 -13.30
N CYS A 355 3.28 -11.21 -13.32
CA CYS A 355 2.79 -9.92 -12.85
C CYS A 355 2.72 -8.96 -14.03
N GLU A 356 1.52 -8.66 -14.52
CA GLU A 356 1.35 -7.88 -15.75
C GLU A 356 0.57 -6.58 -15.53
N LEU A 357 1.07 -5.49 -16.11
CA LEU A 357 0.39 -4.21 -16.18
C LEU A 357 -0.06 -3.93 -17.62
N LEU A 358 -1.37 -3.72 -17.82
CA LEU A 358 -1.92 -3.25 -19.09
C LEU A 358 -1.92 -1.72 -19.11
N PHE A 359 -0.80 -1.13 -19.52
CA PHE A 359 -0.53 0.29 -19.33
C PHE A 359 -1.18 1.17 -20.41
N ASP A 360 -2.19 1.94 -19.98
CA ASP A 360 -2.73 3.09 -20.70
C ASP A 360 -2.43 4.37 -19.92
N LEU A 361 -1.73 5.33 -20.56
CA LEU A 361 -1.41 6.61 -19.95
C LEU A 361 -2.67 7.40 -19.52
N ASN A 362 -3.85 7.13 -20.12
CA ASN A 362 -5.10 7.74 -19.69
C ASN A 362 -5.53 7.31 -18.28
N ASP A 363 -5.07 6.17 -17.76
CA ASP A 363 -5.34 5.74 -16.38
C ASP A 363 -4.79 6.74 -15.35
N ARG A 364 -3.79 7.56 -15.72
CA ARG A 364 -3.30 8.68 -14.89
C ARG A 364 -4.44 9.57 -14.43
N ARG A 365 -5.43 9.86 -15.28
CA ARG A 365 -6.58 10.72 -14.92
C ARG A 365 -7.47 10.05 -13.88
N VAL A 366 -7.64 8.74 -13.96
CA VAL A 366 -8.40 7.97 -12.98
C VAL A 366 -7.71 8.04 -11.62
N GLN A 367 -6.39 7.83 -11.58
CA GLN A 367 -5.62 7.94 -10.34
C GLN A 367 -5.62 9.37 -9.77
N GLN A 368 -5.46 10.39 -10.62
CA GLN A 368 -5.58 11.79 -10.19
C GLN A 368 -6.98 12.11 -9.63
N PHE A 369 -8.05 11.58 -10.23
CA PHE A 369 -9.40 11.73 -9.72
C PHE A 369 -9.60 11.05 -8.37
N LEU A 370 -9.07 9.84 -8.18
CA LEU A 370 -9.09 9.12 -6.91
C LEU A 370 -8.30 9.87 -5.81
N ALA A 371 -7.20 10.53 -6.18
CA ALA A 371 -6.40 11.35 -5.27
C ALA A 371 -7.06 12.70 -4.92
N LEU A 372 -7.73 13.37 -5.88
CA LEU A 372 -8.39 14.68 -5.68
C LEU A 372 -9.48 14.65 -4.59
N GLY A 373 -10.12 13.50 -4.37
CA GLY A 373 -11.12 13.33 -3.32
C GLY A 373 -10.55 13.11 -1.91
N ARG A 374 -9.22 12.95 -1.77
CA ARG A 374 -8.57 12.54 -0.52
C ARG A 374 -8.23 13.71 0.39
N TYR A 375 -7.92 14.89 -0.16
CA TYR A 375 -7.38 16.01 0.61
C TYR A 375 -8.35 17.21 0.66
N PRO A 376 -8.66 17.74 1.85
CA PRO A 376 -9.38 18.99 1.98
C PRO A 376 -8.47 20.17 1.63
N ASP A 377 -9.05 21.21 1.04
CA ASP A 377 -8.37 22.48 0.80
C ASP A 377 -8.49 23.40 2.02
N ALA A 378 -7.72 24.50 2.03
CA ALA A 378 -7.74 25.49 3.10
C ALA A 378 -9.14 26.08 3.33
N ALA A 379 -9.94 26.23 2.26
CA ALA A 379 -11.29 26.77 2.34
C ALA A 379 -12.22 25.83 3.12
N LEU A 380 -12.12 24.52 2.86
CA LEU A 380 -12.87 23.51 3.59
C LEU A 380 -12.45 23.45 5.07
N LEU A 381 -11.15 23.49 5.37
CA LEU A 381 -10.69 23.49 6.76
C LEU A 381 -11.23 24.70 7.53
N ARG A 382 -11.18 25.90 6.93
CA ARG A 382 -11.76 27.11 7.50
C ARG A 382 -13.25 26.99 7.76
N ARG A 383 -14.04 26.53 6.76
CA ARG A 383 -15.48 26.30 6.93
C ARG A 383 -15.82 25.34 8.08
N ILE A 384 -14.97 24.34 8.33
CA ILE A 384 -15.16 23.41 9.45
C ILE A 384 -14.84 24.09 10.78
N CYS A 385 -13.76 24.88 10.86
CA CYS A 385 -13.46 25.70 12.04
C CYS A 385 -14.59 26.69 12.32
N ASP A 386 -15.09 27.40 11.30
CA ASP A 386 -16.21 28.34 11.41
C ASP A 386 -17.46 27.66 11.94
N ALA A 387 -17.80 26.47 11.42
CA ALA A 387 -18.95 25.69 11.88
C ALA A 387 -18.80 25.27 13.34
N LEU A 388 -17.59 24.92 13.78
CA LEU A 388 -17.28 24.61 15.18
C LEU A 388 -17.36 25.87 16.07
N ALA A 389 -16.88 27.02 15.57
CA ALA A 389 -16.89 28.31 16.27
C ALA A 389 -18.30 28.85 16.50
N GLN A 390 -19.18 28.75 15.49
CA GLN A 390 -20.57 29.23 15.55
C GLN A 390 -21.46 28.47 16.55
N ARG A 391 -21.01 27.31 17.04
CA ARG A 391 -21.74 26.46 17.98
C ARG A 391 -21.10 26.40 19.38
N THR A 392 -20.01 27.13 19.59
CA THR A 392 -19.29 27.24 20.88
C THR A 392 -19.82 28.35 21.80
N GLU A 393 -21.13 28.60 21.83
CA GLU A 393 -21.71 29.28 23.00
C GLU A 393 -21.69 28.31 24.19
N SER A 394 -20.94 28.66 25.24
CA SER A 394 -20.73 27.86 26.46
C SER A 394 -22.05 27.44 27.14
N PRO A 395 -22.15 26.25 27.79
CA PRO A 395 -21.31 25.05 27.70
C PRO A 395 -22.07 23.96 26.93
N GLY A 396 -22.16 24.09 25.60
CA GLY A 396 -22.77 23.06 24.75
C GLY A 396 -21.83 21.85 24.50
N PRO A 397 -22.37 20.63 24.30
CA PRO A 397 -21.59 19.50 23.80
C PRO A 397 -21.12 19.83 22.37
N GLY A 398 -19.85 19.56 22.04
CA GLY A 398 -19.31 19.82 20.70
C GLY A 398 -20.09 19.13 19.56
N LEU A 399 -19.71 19.39 18.32
CA LEU A 399 -20.41 18.85 17.15
C LEU A 399 -19.95 17.42 16.84
N THR A 400 -20.89 16.53 16.59
CA THR A 400 -20.62 15.22 15.98
C THR A 400 -20.25 15.37 14.50
N ALA A 401 -19.61 14.35 13.93
CA ALA A 401 -19.32 14.33 12.50
C ALA A 401 -20.59 14.44 11.62
N ARG A 402 -21.76 14.00 12.11
CA ARG A 402 -23.03 14.13 11.39
C ARG A 402 -23.50 15.59 11.35
N GLU A 403 -23.50 16.25 12.51
CA GLU A 403 -23.88 17.67 12.61
C GLU A 403 -22.95 18.56 11.78
N LEU A 404 -21.66 18.20 11.68
CA LEU A 404 -20.70 18.90 10.82
C LEU A 404 -20.93 18.67 9.32
N LEU A 405 -21.44 17.51 8.90
CA LEU A 405 -21.84 17.30 7.50
C LEU A 405 -23.04 18.17 7.13
N ASP A 406 -23.98 18.31 8.06
CA ASP A 406 -25.16 19.14 7.86
C ASP A 406 -24.77 20.64 7.83
N ALA A 407 -23.77 21.05 8.63
CA ALA A 407 -23.27 22.43 8.67
C ALA A 407 -22.35 22.81 7.49
N VAL A 408 -21.70 21.82 6.86
CA VAL A 408 -20.81 22.02 5.71
C VAL A 408 -21.35 21.23 4.51
N PRO A 409 -22.48 21.66 3.91
CA PRO A 409 -23.03 21.01 2.73
C PRO A 409 -22.00 21.09 1.61
N ASP A 410 -21.98 20.07 0.74
CA ASP A 410 -21.00 19.83 -0.34
C ASP A 410 -19.74 19.05 0.04
N VAL A 411 -19.65 18.53 1.25
CA VAL A 411 -18.51 17.72 1.71
C VAL A 411 -18.93 16.28 1.97
N GLY A 412 -18.31 15.33 1.27
CA GLY A 412 -18.51 13.91 1.53
C GLY A 412 -17.93 13.47 2.88
N ARG A 413 -18.54 12.45 3.52
CA ARG A 413 -18.12 11.86 4.80
C ARG A 413 -16.61 11.64 4.93
N ASN A 414 -15.98 11.08 3.90
CA ASN A 414 -14.55 10.77 3.92
C ASN A 414 -13.70 12.04 3.93
N LYS A 415 -14.07 13.06 3.13
CA LYS A 415 -13.34 14.33 3.05
C LYS A 415 -13.47 15.12 4.36
N LEU A 416 -14.64 15.09 4.99
CA LEU A 416 -14.84 15.65 6.33
C LEU A 416 -14.02 14.91 7.39
N ALA A 417 -14.01 13.58 7.37
CA ALA A 417 -13.25 12.78 8.33
C ALA A 417 -11.74 13.08 8.24
N VAL A 418 -11.20 13.22 7.02
CA VAL A 418 -9.81 13.65 6.80
C VAL A 418 -9.59 15.06 7.34
N ALA A 419 -10.47 16.01 7.02
CA ALA A 419 -10.38 17.39 7.49
C ALA A 419 -10.42 17.52 9.02
N LEU A 420 -11.33 16.82 9.69
CA LEU A 420 -11.42 16.80 11.15
C LEU A 420 -10.18 16.17 11.79
N LYS A 421 -9.64 15.12 11.15
CA LYS A 421 -8.39 14.50 11.59
C LYS A 421 -7.22 15.47 11.43
N MET A 422 -7.14 16.22 10.33
CA MET A 422 -6.13 17.27 10.11
C MET A 422 -6.14 18.30 11.22
N LEU A 423 -7.32 18.84 11.53
CA LEU A 423 -7.50 19.83 12.58
C LEU A 423 -7.21 19.25 13.98
N THR A 424 -7.45 17.96 14.18
CA THR A 424 -7.12 17.29 15.45
C THR A 424 -5.61 17.10 15.62
N ASP A 425 -4.90 16.70 14.56
CA ASP A 425 -3.45 16.46 14.58
C ASP A 425 -2.66 17.76 14.70
N SER A 426 -3.12 18.81 14.02
CA SER A 426 -2.59 20.16 14.21
C SER A 426 -3.00 20.79 15.54
N ARG A 427 -3.73 20.06 16.40
CA ARG A 427 -4.21 20.49 17.72
C ARG A 427 -5.16 21.70 17.72
N HIS A 428 -5.85 21.99 16.61
CA HIS A 428 -6.87 23.06 16.55
C HIS A 428 -8.22 22.57 17.02
N VAL A 429 -8.51 21.30 16.79
CA VAL A 429 -9.76 20.67 17.20
C VAL A 429 -9.45 19.60 18.24
N SER A 430 -10.21 19.58 19.32
CA SER A 430 -10.25 18.50 20.28
C SER A 430 -11.42 17.58 19.95
N ARG A 431 -11.26 16.29 20.24
CA ARG A 431 -12.32 15.30 20.14
C ARG A 431 -12.55 14.64 21.49
N ASP A 432 -13.77 14.65 21.98
CA ASP A 432 -14.13 14.01 23.24
C ASP A 432 -14.38 12.49 23.10
N ARG A 433 -14.70 11.83 24.22
CA ARG A 433 -14.98 10.38 24.25
C ARG A 433 -16.26 10.01 23.48
N LEU A 434 -17.18 10.94 23.27
CA LEU A 434 -18.43 10.77 22.53
C LEU A 434 -18.28 11.10 21.04
N GLN A 435 -17.05 11.26 20.53
CA GLN A 435 -16.75 11.62 19.14
C GLN A 435 -17.31 13.00 18.74
N ARG A 436 -17.40 13.92 19.70
CA ARG A 436 -17.74 15.32 19.45
C ARG A 436 -16.48 16.15 19.32
N TYR A 437 -16.49 17.05 18.34
CA TYR A 437 -15.40 17.92 17.94
C TYR A 437 -15.64 19.33 18.49
N ARG A 438 -14.59 19.97 19.00
CA ARG A 438 -14.60 21.36 19.49
C ARG A 438 -13.31 22.05 19.12
N LEU A 439 -13.35 23.35 18.85
CA LEU A 439 -12.12 24.14 18.79
C LEU A 439 -11.39 24.08 20.14
N ARG A 440 -10.08 24.02 20.09
CA ARG A 440 -9.23 24.17 21.27
C ARG A 440 -9.04 25.65 21.54
N GLU A 441 -9.28 26.06 22.77
CA GLU A 441 -8.97 27.41 23.21
C GLU A 441 -7.46 27.65 23.04
N ALA A 442 -7.10 28.66 22.25
CA ALA A 442 -5.73 29.13 22.16
C ALA A 442 -5.31 29.61 23.56
N GLY A 443 -4.43 28.87 24.23
CA GLY A 443 -3.93 29.27 25.54
C GLY A 443 -3.11 30.55 25.44
N GLY A 444 -3.59 31.62 26.09
CA GLY A 444 -2.79 32.79 26.50
C GLY A 444 -2.56 33.89 25.47
N ASP A 445 -3.28 35.01 25.66
CA ASP A 445 -2.88 36.42 25.47
C ASP A 445 -2.20 36.92 24.17
N HIS A 446 -2.22 36.19 23.06
CA HIS A 446 -1.76 36.72 21.76
C HIS A 446 -2.85 36.62 20.69
N GLY A 447 -3.22 37.79 20.14
CA GLY A 447 -4.12 38.09 19.02
C GLY A 447 -4.85 36.91 18.35
N ARG A 448 -6.18 36.90 18.47
CA ARG A 448 -7.11 35.94 17.85
C ARG A 448 -7.00 35.79 16.31
N ASP A 449 -6.30 36.70 15.61
CA ASP A 449 -6.23 36.70 14.14
C ASP A 449 -4.95 36.10 13.53
N SER A 450 -3.85 35.95 14.27
CA SER A 450 -2.55 35.55 13.66
C SER A 450 -2.10 34.12 13.96
N GLY A 451 -2.57 33.52 15.07
CA GLY A 451 -2.19 32.17 15.48
C GLY A 451 -3.00 31.04 14.82
N GLU A 452 -4.28 31.27 14.54
CA GLU A 452 -5.18 30.27 13.95
C GLU A 452 -4.94 30.10 12.45
N ASP A 453 -4.74 31.20 11.72
CA ASP A 453 -4.39 31.18 10.30
C ASP A 453 -3.04 30.49 10.05
N SER A 454 -2.00 30.80 10.85
CA SER A 454 -0.66 30.20 10.69
C SER A 454 -0.67 28.67 10.85
N ALA A 455 -1.52 28.15 11.71
CA ALA A 455 -1.50 26.75 12.07
C ALA A 455 -2.49 25.92 11.20
N ILE A 456 -3.55 26.54 10.66
CA ILE A 456 -4.33 26.03 9.52
C ILE A 456 -3.45 26.01 8.27
N GLU A 457 -2.70 27.07 8.00
CA GLU A 457 -1.72 27.12 6.90
C GLU A 457 -0.67 26.02 7.03
N ALA A 458 -0.13 25.76 8.23
CA ALA A 458 0.77 24.65 8.46
C ALA A 458 0.11 23.27 8.23
N ALA A 459 -1.19 23.12 8.53
CA ALA A 459 -1.94 21.90 8.23
C ALA A 459 -2.18 21.74 6.72
N VAL A 460 -2.52 22.82 6.02
CA VAL A 460 -2.68 22.86 4.56
C VAL A 460 -1.35 22.53 3.88
N GLU A 461 -0.25 23.14 4.31
CA GLU A 461 1.09 22.93 3.77
C GLU A 461 1.54 21.46 3.92
N ARG A 462 1.38 20.87 5.10
CA ARG A 462 1.66 19.43 5.32
C ARG A 462 0.88 18.53 4.36
N TYR A 463 -0.36 18.87 4.03
CA TYR A 463 -1.19 18.06 3.14
C TYR A 463 -1.01 18.41 1.66
N ALA A 464 -0.58 19.63 1.33
CA ALA A 464 -0.08 19.99 0.01
C ALA A 464 1.20 19.21 -0.33
N GLN A 465 2.04 18.96 0.67
CA GLN A 465 3.18 18.05 0.56
C GLN A 465 2.74 16.61 0.30
N LEU A 466 1.72 16.09 1.02
CA LEU A 466 1.14 14.76 0.74
C LEU A 466 0.56 14.66 -0.68
N ALA A 467 -0.19 15.68 -1.14
CA ALA A 467 -0.73 15.72 -2.49
C ALA A 467 0.37 15.80 -3.57
N THR A 468 1.48 16.47 -3.28
CA THR A 468 2.66 16.48 -4.15
C THR A 468 3.31 15.10 -4.20
N ARG A 469 3.43 14.41 -3.05
CA ARG A 469 3.95 13.03 -3.01
C ARG A 469 3.08 12.05 -3.78
N ASP A 470 1.76 12.08 -3.64
CA ASP A 470 0.87 11.21 -4.42
C ASP A 470 1.05 11.44 -5.92
N ARG A 471 1.33 12.68 -6.33
CA ARG A 471 1.63 13.03 -7.72
C ARG A 471 2.98 12.47 -8.16
N ASP A 472 3.99 12.55 -7.31
CA ASP A 472 5.35 12.07 -7.59
C ASP A 472 5.38 10.53 -7.63
N ALA A 473 4.69 9.87 -6.69
CA ALA A 473 4.51 8.41 -6.68
C ALA A 473 3.78 7.91 -7.94
N LEU A 474 2.75 8.65 -8.39
CA LEU A 474 2.07 8.36 -9.64
C LEU A 474 2.99 8.57 -10.85
N GLN A 475 3.83 9.60 -10.82
CA GLN A 475 4.81 9.84 -11.88
C GLN A 475 5.87 8.72 -11.93
N GLN A 476 6.38 8.27 -10.78
CA GLN A 476 7.29 7.13 -10.70
C GLN A 476 6.66 5.83 -11.22
N MET A 477 5.35 5.61 -10.98
CA MET A 477 4.63 4.46 -11.53
C MET A 477 4.51 4.54 -13.07
N ILE A 478 4.33 5.73 -13.63
CA ILE A 478 4.35 5.97 -15.08
C ILE A 478 5.75 5.71 -15.63
N ASP A 479 6.79 6.22 -14.97
CA ASP A 479 8.18 6.04 -15.38
C ASP A 479 8.56 4.55 -15.34
N TYR A 480 8.12 3.81 -14.31
CA TYR A 480 8.25 2.35 -14.24
C TYR A 480 7.59 1.65 -15.42
N ALA A 481 6.39 2.08 -15.83
CA ALA A 481 5.70 1.48 -16.95
C ALA A 481 6.40 1.74 -18.29
N GLN A 482 7.02 2.92 -18.44
CA GLN A 482 7.65 3.37 -19.68
C GLN A 482 9.14 3.04 -19.80
N THR A 483 9.78 2.59 -18.72
CA THR A 483 11.22 2.25 -18.74
C THR A 483 11.55 1.13 -19.74
N GLY A 484 12.72 1.26 -20.38
CA GLY A 484 13.36 0.18 -21.14
C GLY A 484 14.34 -0.65 -20.31
N GLY A 485 14.60 -0.26 -19.06
CA GLY A 485 15.49 -0.98 -18.13
C GLY A 485 14.84 -2.21 -17.50
N CYS A 486 15.63 -3.05 -16.83
CA CYS A 486 15.11 -4.19 -16.06
C CYS A 486 14.02 -3.72 -15.07
N ARG A 487 12.81 -4.28 -15.15
CA ARG A 487 11.68 -3.90 -14.28
C ARG A 487 12.02 -4.08 -12.80
N TRP A 488 12.65 -5.20 -12.45
CA TRP A 488 13.09 -5.48 -11.08
C TRP A 488 14.13 -4.50 -10.59
N ARG A 489 15.05 -4.04 -11.44
CA ARG A 489 16.05 -3.05 -11.06
C ARG A 489 15.39 -1.72 -10.66
N VAL A 490 14.47 -1.21 -11.49
CA VAL A 490 13.73 0.04 -11.18
C VAL A 490 12.93 -0.11 -9.87
N MET A 491 12.32 -1.27 -9.65
CA MET A 491 11.59 -1.55 -8.42
C MET A 491 12.52 -1.61 -7.20
N LEU A 492 13.69 -2.23 -7.32
CA LEU A 492 14.69 -2.26 -6.25
C LEU A 492 15.28 -0.87 -5.96
N GLU A 493 15.50 -0.06 -7.01
CA GLU A 493 15.97 1.33 -6.87
C GLU A 493 14.95 2.15 -6.07
N TYR A 494 13.66 1.97 -6.35
CA TYR A 494 12.57 2.61 -5.60
C TYR A 494 12.61 2.29 -4.09
N PHE A 495 12.86 1.03 -3.73
CA PHE A 495 12.92 0.60 -2.33
C PHE A 495 14.30 0.80 -1.66
N GLY A 496 15.31 1.24 -2.41
CA GLY A 496 16.68 1.40 -1.92
C GLY A 496 17.47 0.09 -1.79
N ASP A 497 17.07 -0.96 -2.49
CA ASP A 497 17.62 -2.33 -2.42
C ASP A 497 18.34 -2.75 -3.72
N ALA A 498 18.75 -1.82 -4.59
CA ALA A 498 19.32 -2.12 -5.91
C ALA A 498 20.82 -2.46 -5.92
N GLN A 499 21.51 -2.38 -4.78
CA GLN A 499 22.96 -2.54 -4.75
C GLN A 499 23.39 -3.92 -5.26
N GLY A 500 24.27 -3.94 -6.26
CA GLY A 500 24.76 -5.18 -6.89
C GLY A 500 23.74 -5.88 -7.81
N PHE A 501 22.59 -5.26 -8.11
CA PHE A 501 21.55 -5.84 -8.95
C PHE A 501 21.45 -5.14 -10.31
N GLU A 502 21.83 -5.83 -11.38
CA GLU A 502 21.79 -5.25 -12.74
C GLU A 502 20.56 -5.67 -13.54
N ARG A 503 20.29 -6.98 -13.62
CA ARG A 503 19.21 -7.57 -14.43
C ARG A 503 18.64 -8.80 -13.74
N CYS A 504 17.33 -8.99 -13.87
CA CYS A 504 16.64 -10.18 -13.32
C CYS A 504 16.60 -11.38 -14.28
N GLY A 505 16.82 -11.16 -15.58
CA GLY A 505 16.72 -12.22 -16.60
C GLY A 505 15.30 -12.69 -16.94
N THR A 506 14.28 -12.35 -16.15
CA THR A 506 12.91 -12.90 -16.28
C THR A 506 11.82 -11.88 -16.64
N CYS A 507 12.07 -10.57 -16.50
CA CYS A 507 11.09 -9.55 -16.87
C CYS A 507 11.03 -9.32 -18.39
N ASP A 508 9.93 -8.74 -18.87
CA ASP A 508 9.70 -8.40 -20.28
C ASP A 508 10.88 -7.67 -20.95
N ASN A 509 11.47 -6.68 -20.28
CA ASN A 509 12.61 -5.90 -20.78
C ASN A 509 13.94 -6.69 -20.77
N CYS A 510 14.09 -7.67 -19.87
CA CYS A 510 15.26 -8.56 -19.89
C CYS A 510 15.14 -9.63 -20.98
N LEU A 511 13.92 -10.13 -21.21
CA LEU A 511 13.63 -11.13 -22.24
C LEU A 511 13.60 -10.54 -23.65
N ASN A 512 13.22 -9.27 -23.79
CA ASN A 512 13.20 -8.53 -25.05
C ASN A 512 13.94 -7.20 -24.87
N PRO A 513 15.29 -7.23 -24.83
CA PRO A 513 16.06 -6.00 -24.66
C PRO A 513 15.76 -5.03 -25.81
N LEU A 514 15.63 -3.74 -25.48
CA LEU A 514 15.27 -2.69 -26.44
C LEU A 514 16.26 -2.65 -27.61
N GLU A 515 17.55 -2.87 -27.35
CA GLU A 515 18.61 -2.96 -28.38
C GLU A 515 18.32 -4.06 -29.40
N ALA A 516 18.00 -5.28 -28.95
CA ALA A 516 17.65 -6.39 -29.83
C ALA A 516 16.32 -6.14 -30.57
N THR A 517 15.38 -5.44 -29.93
CA THR A 517 14.10 -5.07 -30.57
C THR A 517 14.31 -4.02 -31.67
N LEU A 518 15.19 -3.05 -31.46
CA LEU A 518 15.56 -2.03 -32.44
C LEU A 518 16.39 -2.61 -33.59
N GLU A 519 17.26 -3.59 -33.33
CA GLU A 519 18.00 -4.34 -34.35
C GLU A 519 17.11 -5.28 -35.17
N ALA A 520 16.17 -5.98 -34.52
CA ALA A 520 15.17 -6.81 -35.20
C ALA A 520 14.23 -5.97 -36.09
N GLN A 521 13.85 -4.76 -35.64
CA GLN A 521 13.08 -3.81 -36.46
C GLN A 521 13.87 -3.22 -37.63
N ARG A 522 15.21 -3.19 -37.54
CA ARG A 522 16.10 -2.78 -38.65
C ARG A 522 16.34 -3.88 -39.69
N THR A 523 16.17 -5.14 -39.30
CA THR A 523 16.51 -6.33 -40.12
C THR A 523 15.29 -7.08 -40.66
N ALA A 524 14.07 -6.74 -40.22
CA ALA A 524 12.84 -7.33 -40.74
C ALA A 524 12.63 -6.99 -42.24
N PRO A 525 12.37 -7.98 -43.12
CA PRO A 525 12.03 -7.75 -44.52
C PRO A 525 10.73 -6.95 -44.65
N ASP A 526 10.74 -5.98 -45.57
CA ASP A 526 9.65 -5.02 -45.78
C ASP A 526 8.49 -5.65 -46.57
N ASP A 527 7.77 -6.61 -45.97
CA ASP A 527 6.59 -7.19 -46.60
C ASP A 527 5.34 -6.33 -46.35
N LYS A 528 4.98 -5.60 -47.42
CA LYS A 528 3.69 -4.97 -47.73
C LYS A 528 3.06 -4.12 -46.63
N LYS A 529 3.68 -2.99 -46.32
CA LYS A 529 2.94 -1.79 -45.84
C LYS A 529 2.37 -1.01 -47.03
N PRO A 530 1.12 -0.51 -46.97
CA PRO A 530 0.59 0.43 -47.97
C PRO A 530 1.49 1.69 -48.00
N PRO A 531 1.57 2.41 -49.13
CA PRO A 531 2.65 3.36 -49.38
C PRO A 531 2.74 4.38 -48.26
N ARG A 532 3.86 4.35 -47.52
CA ARG A 532 4.25 5.38 -46.59
C ARG A 532 4.36 6.68 -47.38
N ARG A 533 3.52 7.66 -47.08
CA ARG A 533 3.77 9.05 -47.47
C ARG A 533 5.17 9.40 -47.00
N ALA A 534 6.04 9.86 -47.92
CA ALA A 534 7.39 10.29 -47.61
C ALA A 534 7.36 11.24 -46.39
N GLY A 535 8.01 10.82 -45.29
CA GLY A 535 8.12 11.62 -44.09
C GLY A 535 8.79 12.96 -44.42
N ARG A 536 8.19 14.06 -43.98
CA ARG A 536 8.79 15.39 -44.13
C ARG A 536 10.10 15.43 -43.32
N LYS A 537 11.11 16.16 -43.80
CA LYS A 537 12.36 16.35 -43.05
C LYS A 537 12.06 16.97 -41.66
N PRO A 538 12.82 16.60 -40.61
CA PRO A 538 12.69 17.21 -39.29
C PRO A 538 12.79 18.73 -39.36
N ARG A 539 11.95 19.43 -38.60
CA ARG A 539 11.88 20.90 -38.63
C ARG A 539 13.10 21.59 -38.00
N PHE A 540 13.83 20.88 -37.14
CA PHE A 540 14.98 21.38 -36.40
C PHE A 540 16.13 20.39 -36.49
N GLY A 541 17.36 20.89 -36.61
CA GLY A 541 18.61 20.13 -36.56
C GLY A 541 19.13 19.96 -35.13
N ARG A 542 20.01 18.99 -34.92
CA ARG A 542 20.70 18.81 -33.64
C ARG A 542 21.65 19.98 -33.40
N GLY A 543 21.56 20.61 -32.24
CA GLY A 543 22.31 21.81 -31.86
C GLY A 543 21.50 23.12 -31.96
N ASP A 544 20.38 23.12 -32.69
CA ASP A 544 19.56 24.33 -32.88
C ASP A 544 19.09 24.90 -31.53
N ALA A 545 19.21 26.21 -31.36
CA ALA A 545 18.64 26.93 -30.23
C ALA A 545 17.13 27.04 -30.43
N VAL A 546 16.36 26.59 -29.43
CA VAL A 546 14.91 26.54 -29.48
C VAL A 546 14.27 26.96 -28.17
N ARG A 547 13.09 27.56 -28.26
CA ARG A 547 12.31 27.99 -27.12
C ARG A 547 11.00 27.21 -27.02
N VAL A 548 10.70 26.75 -25.79
CA VAL A 548 9.46 26.05 -25.44
C VAL A 548 8.69 26.88 -24.42
N ARG A 549 7.44 27.22 -24.73
CA ARG A 549 6.62 28.21 -23.98
C ARG A 549 6.60 28.02 -22.44
N LYS A 550 6.65 26.78 -21.95
CA LYS A 550 6.60 26.48 -20.50
C LYS A 550 7.98 26.32 -19.85
N TYR A 551 9.01 25.99 -20.63
CA TYR A 551 10.31 25.55 -20.10
C TYR A 551 11.47 26.48 -20.48
N GLY A 552 11.20 27.54 -21.24
CA GLY A 552 12.23 28.48 -21.66
C GLY A 552 13.06 27.96 -22.83
N SER A 553 14.32 28.37 -22.89
CA SER A 553 15.22 28.13 -24.01
C SER A 553 16.15 26.94 -23.76
N GLY A 554 16.52 26.24 -24.82
CA GLY A 554 17.44 25.10 -24.77
C GLY A 554 17.92 24.68 -26.15
N HIS A 555 18.69 23.61 -26.22
CA HIS A 555 19.29 23.14 -27.47
C HIS A 555 18.70 21.80 -27.90
N VAL A 556 18.45 21.65 -29.20
CA VAL A 556 17.91 20.40 -29.76
C VAL A 556 18.96 19.28 -29.67
N VAL A 557 18.65 18.23 -28.92
CA VAL A 557 19.51 17.03 -28.82
C VAL A 557 19.15 16.02 -29.91
N PHE A 558 17.87 15.94 -30.26
CA PHE A 558 17.33 15.02 -31.25
C PHE A 558 16.00 15.56 -31.80
N SER A 559 15.72 15.32 -33.07
CA SER A 559 14.53 15.85 -33.74
C SER A 559 14.05 14.89 -34.85
N THR A 560 12.74 14.72 -34.90
CA THR A 560 11.97 14.04 -35.95
C THR A 560 10.99 15.05 -36.56
N ASP A 561 10.18 14.64 -37.52
CA ASP A 561 9.10 15.48 -38.05
C ASP A 561 8.00 15.78 -37.01
N GLU A 562 7.80 14.88 -36.05
CA GLU A 562 6.76 15.03 -35.02
C GLU A 562 7.26 15.50 -33.66
N GLN A 563 8.50 15.19 -33.28
CA GLN A 563 9.03 15.40 -31.93
C GLN A 563 10.45 16.00 -31.92
N VAL A 564 10.73 16.83 -30.92
CA VAL A 564 12.01 17.50 -30.69
C VAL A 564 12.38 17.35 -29.22
N ALA A 565 13.51 16.71 -28.95
CA ALA A 565 14.11 16.64 -27.62
C ALA A 565 15.02 17.85 -27.41
N VAL A 566 14.79 18.58 -26.33
CA VAL A 566 15.51 19.82 -25.99
C VAL A 566 16.19 19.63 -24.64
N LEU A 567 17.50 19.91 -24.61
CA LEU A 567 18.30 20.01 -23.40
C LEU A 567 18.20 21.43 -22.86
N PHE A 568 17.76 21.57 -21.62
CA PHE A 568 17.65 22.85 -20.93
C PHE A 568 18.90 23.13 -20.06
N PRO A 569 19.14 24.40 -19.67
CA PRO A 569 20.27 24.78 -18.81
C PRO A 569 20.31 24.08 -17.45
N ASP A 570 19.17 23.55 -16.98
CA ASP A 570 19.07 22.75 -15.74
C ASP A 570 19.59 21.30 -15.90
N GLY A 571 20.13 20.95 -17.07
CA GLY A 571 20.63 19.62 -17.40
C GLY A 571 19.54 18.61 -17.79
N THR A 572 18.26 18.99 -17.73
CA THR A 572 17.15 18.11 -18.08
C THR A 572 16.93 18.08 -19.59
N THR A 573 16.80 16.87 -20.15
CA THR A 573 16.36 16.68 -21.54
C THR A 573 14.88 16.34 -21.56
N ARG A 574 14.08 17.10 -22.32
CA ARG A 574 12.63 16.87 -22.42
C ARG A 574 12.19 16.83 -23.87
N THR A 575 11.27 15.91 -24.20
CA THR A 575 10.75 15.74 -25.56
C THR A 575 9.41 16.44 -25.74
N PHE A 576 9.32 17.27 -26.77
CA PHE A 576 8.12 18.03 -27.13
C PHE A 576 7.66 17.65 -28.53
N MET A 577 6.40 17.90 -28.86
CA MET A 577 6.00 17.84 -30.27
C MET A 577 6.61 19.03 -31.02
N ALA A 578 7.12 18.82 -32.24
CA ALA A 578 7.82 19.83 -33.05
C ALA A 578 7.00 21.11 -33.26
N ARG A 579 5.66 21.01 -33.28
CA ARG A 579 4.76 22.18 -33.38
C ARG A 579 4.74 23.10 -32.16
N PHE A 580 5.21 22.64 -31.00
CA PHE A 580 5.26 23.41 -29.75
C PHE A 580 6.66 23.97 -29.44
N VAL A 581 7.63 23.68 -30.31
CA VAL A 581 9.00 24.17 -30.23
C VAL A 581 9.15 25.26 -31.29
N LYS A 582 9.73 26.41 -30.90
CA LYS A 582 10.01 27.51 -31.83
C LYS A 582 11.52 27.69 -31.94
N ALA A 583 12.01 27.98 -33.14
CA ALA A 583 13.40 28.42 -33.30
C ALA A 583 13.60 29.69 -32.48
N GLU A 584 14.70 29.74 -31.73
CA GLU A 584 15.12 30.96 -31.07
C GLU A 584 15.90 31.78 -32.10
N ILE A 585 15.34 32.92 -32.51
CA ILE A 585 16.03 33.85 -33.40
C ILE A 585 17.06 34.57 -32.53
N ALA A 586 18.33 34.53 -32.95
CA ALA A 586 19.44 35.21 -32.31
C ALA A 586 19.20 36.71 -32.17
#